data_AF-A0A022GF13-F1
#
_entry.id   AF-A0A022GF13-F1
#
_cell.length_a   1.000
_cell.length_b   1.000
_cell.length_c   1.000
_cell.angle_alpha   90.00
_cell.angle_beta   90.00
_cell.angle_gamma   90.00
#
_symmetry.space_group_name_H-M   'P 1'
#
loop_
_entity.id
_entity.type
_entity.pdbx_description
1 polymer ?
#
loop_
_entity_poly.entity_id
_entity_poly.type
_entity_poly.pdbx_seq_one_letter_code
_entity_poly.pdbx_strand_id
1 'polypeptide(L)'
;MKKTVHLIAAHEMRMNFPLTRVRGNNVEEWIFPGVHSDIGGGYAPADQGRSRWGHASLASQIPLVHMYRSALVHGVPFVRFDKLKNVVRDDFEVSDVLHREFNIYVQRLRAGTEMDFRKVYCKHMRLYYQRRSRMLYAAQGAISRNATTAQDRQDLEEASANLQWDLRVMQSRANPNAFIYDHKVALSPQERAGASQMQVVYADSGYPLTPWERWALGIFEAPFEKRRDTDANEDAFFQNFVHDSLAGFYLAGAVTQFDKQEEFKAMCKAKADGERLNEFQQRIYNQNKAAADTRIRAIQSGIEPPDDKALKLEYPLMRDDDAPRMRVAVIRLATSSRREGGGYFRQRWVYMPEAGDAENETEGLRPGNTDQRAGWTGRP
;
A
#
# COMPACT_ATOMS: atom_id res chain seq x y z
N MET A 1 15.98 -17.07 23.48
CA MET A 1 16.38 -15.76 22.92
C MET A 1 16.65 -14.79 24.07
N LYS A 2 17.66 -13.90 23.97
CA LYS A 2 17.97 -12.92 25.03
C LYS A 2 17.14 -11.62 24.91
N LYS A 3 16.84 -11.20 23.67
CA LYS A 3 15.97 -10.08 23.33
C LYS A 3 15.44 -10.27 21.90
N THR A 4 14.20 -9.87 21.66
CA THR A 4 13.58 -9.81 20.32
C THR A 4 13.00 -8.41 20.15
N VAL A 5 13.31 -7.76 19.04
CA VAL A 5 12.72 -6.47 18.66
C VAL A 5 11.98 -6.69 17.35
N HIS A 6 10.70 -6.32 17.30
CA HIS A 6 9.84 -6.50 16.15
C HIS A 6 9.22 -5.16 15.75
N LEU A 7 9.53 -4.68 14.54
CA LEU A 7 9.03 -3.40 14.03
C LEU A 7 7.91 -3.69 13.02
N ILE A 8 6.75 -3.08 13.23
CA ILE A 8 5.49 -3.45 12.59
C ILE A 8 4.97 -2.29 11.75
N ALA A 9 4.66 -2.55 10.48
CA ALA A 9 4.00 -1.59 9.60
C ALA A 9 2.53 -1.37 9.98
N ALA A 10 2.16 -0.14 10.30
CA ALA A 10 0.80 0.20 10.71
C ALA A 10 -0.22 0.26 9.56
N HIS A 11 0.21 0.64 8.35
CA HIS A 11 -0.68 0.97 7.23
C HIS A 11 -0.69 -0.09 6.12
N GLU A 12 -0.14 -1.28 6.40
CA GLU A 12 -0.19 -2.41 5.48
C GLU A 12 -1.58 -3.06 5.49
N MET A 13 -2.22 -3.15 4.32
CA MET A 13 -3.61 -3.64 4.19
C MET A 13 -3.74 -4.83 3.24
N ARG A 14 -2.67 -5.19 2.53
CA ARG A 14 -2.69 -6.30 1.57
C ARG A 14 -3.05 -7.63 2.24
N MET A 15 -3.82 -8.43 1.52
CA MET A 15 -4.18 -9.81 1.86
C MET A 15 -2.96 -10.69 1.97
N ASN A 16 -1.98 -10.51 1.07
CA ASN A 16 -0.77 -11.33 1.05
C ASN A 16 0.26 -10.93 2.13
N PHE A 17 0.00 -9.88 2.92
CA PHE A 17 0.90 -9.39 3.96
C PHE A 17 0.26 -9.41 5.37
N PRO A 18 -0.23 -10.57 5.85
CA PRO A 18 -0.68 -10.70 7.22
C PRO A 18 0.47 -10.39 8.20
N LEU A 19 0.12 -10.01 9.41
CA LEU A 19 1.10 -9.77 10.49
C LEU A 19 1.14 -11.00 11.39
N THR A 20 2.35 -11.49 11.69
CA THR A 20 2.55 -12.44 12.78
C THR A 20 3.16 -11.69 13.94
N ARG A 21 2.44 -11.63 15.08
CA ARG A 21 2.98 -11.01 16.29
C ARG A 21 3.88 -11.98 17.03
N VAL A 22 4.85 -11.42 17.76
CA VAL A 22 5.75 -12.19 18.61
C VAL A 22 5.48 -11.79 20.07
N ARG A 23 5.33 -12.76 20.97
CA ARG A 23 5.18 -12.52 22.41
C ARG A 23 6.24 -13.27 23.21
N GLY A 24 6.58 -12.72 24.37
CA GLY A 24 7.54 -13.27 25.30
C GLY A 24 8.12 -12.17 26.18
N ASN A 25 8.62 -12.53 27.37
CA ASN A 25 9.16 -11.57 28.33
C ASN A 25 10.37 -10.78 27.80
N ASN A 26 11.03 -11.29 26.76
CA ASN A 26 12.16 -10.67 26.10
C ASN A 26 11.79 -10.02 24.75
N VAL A 27 10.50 -9.85 24.44
CA VAL A 27 10.02 -9.32 23.16
C VAL A 27 9.58 -7.87 23.32
N GLU A 28 9.94 -7.04 22.34
CA GLU A 28 9.56 -5.65 22.25
C GLU A 28 9.00 -5.37 20.85
N GLU A 29 7.72 -5.04 20.77
CA GLU A 29 7.05 -4.74 19.51
C GLU A 29 6.79 -3.24 19.37
N TRP A 30 7.14 -2.68 18.21
CA TRP A 30 6.94 -1.28 17.89
C TRP A 30 6.10 -1.15 16.64
N ILE A 31 5.00 -0.40 16.72
CA ILE A 31 4.20 -0.05 15.55
C ILE A 31 4.74 1.25 14.95
N PHE A 32 5.21 1.20 13.71
CA PHE A 32 5.71 2.34 12.97
C PHE A 32 4.73 2.74 11.86
N PRO A 33 4.58 4.05 11.59
CA PRO A 33 3.77 4.49 10.47
C PRO A 33 4.46 4.17 9.15
N GLY A 34 3.70 3.55 8.25
CA GLY A 34 4.19 3.13 6.93
C GLY A 34 3.56 1.82 6.50
N VAL A 35 3.78 1.45 5.25
CA VAL A 35 3.46 0.12 4.70
C VAL A 35 4.67 -0.83 4.85
N HIS A 36 4.57 -2.07 4.36
CA HIS A 36 5.60 -3.10 4.59
C HIS A 36 7.05 -2.62 4.36
N SER A 37 7.36 -2.07 3.20
CA SER A 37 8.73 -1.64 2.85
C SER A 37 9.08 -0.23 3.35
N ASP A 38 8.11 0.55 3.84
CA ASP A 38 8.43 1.75 4.64
C ASP A 38 9.06 1.37 5.98
N ILE A 39 8.89 0.12 6.43
CA ILE A 39 9.52 -0.39 7.67
C ILE A 39 10.74 -1.25 7.37
N GLY A 40 10.59 -2.22 6.46
CA GLY A 40 11.66 -3.16 6.11
C GLY A 40 12.76 -2.59 5.19
N GLY A 41 12.48 -1.46 4.52
CA GLY A 41 13.31 -0.96 3.43
C GLY A 41 12.98 -1.63 2.10
N GLY A 42 13.37 -0.99 0.99
CA GLY A 42 13.24 -1.55 -0.37
C GLY A 42 12.60 -0.62 -1.40
N TYR A 43 11.98 0.48 -0.99
CA TYR A 43 11.59 1.54 -1.91
C TYR A 43 12.79 2.37 -2.33
N ALA A 44 12.85 2.74 -3.61
CA ALA A 44 13.78 3.74 -4.09
C ALA A 44 13.27 5.15 -3.77
N PRO A 45 14.17 6.14 -3.63
CA PRO A 45 13.75 7.53 -3.51
C PRO A 45 12.86 7.93 -4.70
N ALA A 46 11.77 8.63 -4.39
CA ALA A 46 10.77 9.10 -5.35
C ALA A 46 9.81 8.05 -5.94
N ASP A 47 9.87 6.78 -5.52
CA ASP A 47 8.84 5.79 -5.81
C ASP A 47 7.47 6.29 -5.33
N GLN A 48 6.44 6.19 -6.18
CA GLN A 48 5.11 6.78 -5.93
C GLN A 48 5.11 8.29 -5.57
N GLY A 49 6.21 9.00 -5.85
CA GLY A 49 6.40 10.38 -5.42
C GLY A 49 6.66 10.57 -3.93
N ARG A 50 7.09 9.54 -3.20
CA ARG A 50 7.47 9.61 -1.78
C ARG A 50 8.99 9.72 -1.63
N SER A 51 9.46 10.30 -0.54
CA SER A 51 10.87 10.36 -0.16
C SER A 51 11.79 10.93 -1.27
N ARG A 52 11.31 11.99 -1.96
CA ARG A 52 11.93 12.50 -3.20
C ARG A 52 13.29 13.16 -3.03
N TRP A 53 13.73 13.40 -1.78
CA TRP A 53 14.97 14.11 -1.46
C TRP A 53 16.11 13.15 -1.10
N GLY A 54 16.18 12.00 -1.78
CA GLY A 54 17.26 11.02 -1.64
C GLY A 54 17.05 10.01 -0.50
N HIS A 55 18.05 9.13 -0.32
CA HIS A 55 18.00 7.99 0.59
C HIS A 55 17.69 8.37 2.04
N ALA A 56 18.28 9.46 2.54
CA ALA A 56 18.05 9.95 3.90
C ALA A 56 16.59 10.34 4.18
N SER A 57 15.77 10.51 3.13
CA SER A 57 14.36 10.85 3.25
C SER A 57 13.44 9.63 3.19
N LEU A 58 13.94 8.40 3.01
CA LEU A 58 13.11 7.19 3.04
C LEU A 58 12.55 6.95 4.45
N ALA A 59 11.23 6.71 4.56
CA ALA A 59 10.59 6.42 5.85
C ALA A 59 11.27 5.28 6.61
N SER A 60 11.85 4.30 5.88
CA SER A 60 12.57 3.15 6.41
C SER A 60 13.87 3.50 7.15
N GLN A 61 14.40 4.70 7.00
CA GLN A 61 15.58 5.15 7.75
C GLN A 61 15.32 5.22 9.25
N ILE A 62 14.09 5.56 9.65
CA ILE A 62 13.72 5.60 11.08
C ILE A 62 13.78 4.20 11.73
N PRO A 63 13.07 3.17 11.22
CA PRO A 63 13.17 1.81 11.76
C PRO A 63 14.56 1.19 11.58
N LEU A 64 15.29 1.51 10.51
CA LEU A 64 16.69 1.09 10.34
C LEU A 64 17.56 1.59 11.51
N VAL A 65 17.55 2.89 11.79
CA VAL A 65 18.33 3.49 12.89
C VAL A 65 17.86 2.97 14.24
N HIS A 66 16.55 2.78 14.43
CA HIS A 66 16.00 2.20 15.66
C HIS A 66 16.53 0.77 15.88
N MET A 67 16.44 -0.10 14.86
CA MET A 67 16.90 -1.48 14.95
C MET A 67 18.41 -1.55 15.21
N TYR A 68 19.21 -0.75 14.50
CA TYR A 68 20.65 -0.71 14.66
C TYR A 68 21.07 -0.28 16.09
N ARG A 69 20.40 0.75 16.65
CA ARG A 69 20.60 1.15 18.04
C ARG A 69 20.20 0.04 19.02
N SER A 70 19.03 -0.57 18.82
CA SER A 70 18.56 -1.67 19.65
C SER A 70 19.52 -2.87 19.62
N ALA A 71 20.08 -3.20 18.46
CA ALA A 71 21.06 -4.27 18.32
C ALA A 71 22.35 -3.98 19.09
N LEU A 72 22.90 -2.76 18.98
CA LEU A 72 24.09 -2.33 19.73
C LEU A 72 23.88 -2.40 21.24
N VAL A 73 22.76 -1.89 21.74
CA VAL A 73 22.42 -1.89 23.18
C VAL A 73 22.34 -3.31 23.74
N HIS A 74 21.91 -4.28 22.92
CA HIS A 74 21.80 -5.69 23.33
C HIS A 74 23.03 -6.53 22.94
N GLY A 75 24.15 -5.89 22.60
CA GLY A 75 25.45 -6.55 22.44
C GLY A 75 25.65 -7.26 21.10
N VAL A 76 24.85 -6.96 20.07
CA VAL A 76 25.16 -7.39 18.70
C VAL A 76 26.46 -6.69 18.28
N PRO A 77 27.47 -7.43 17.76
CA PRO A 77 28.82 -6.91 17.51
C PRO A 77 28.88 -6.06 16.22
N PHE A 78 28.02 -5.05 16.10
CA PHE A 78 28.08 -4.07 15.04
C PHE A 78 29.15 -3.01 15.31
N VAL A 79 29.78 -2.53 14.22
CA VAL A 79 30.67 -1.37 14.28
C VAL A 79 29.84 -0.18 14.73
N ARG A 80 30.30 0.56 15.74
CA ARG A 80 29.63 1.76 16.24
C ARG A 80 29.54 2.84 15.16
N PHE A 81 28.47 3.64 15.20
CA PHE A 81 28.18 4.66 14.19
C PHE A 81 29.36 5.63 13.94
N ASP A 82 30.03 6.06 15.01
CA ASP A 82 31.19 6.96 14.95
C ASP A 82 32.43 6.33 14.30
N LYS A 83 32.45 5.01 14.15
CA LYS A 83 33.53 4.22 13.53
C LYS A 83 33.15 3.66 12.16
N LEU A 84 31.92 3.85 11.70
CA LEU A 84 31.52 3.48 10.35
C LEU A 84 32.31 4.29 9.31
N LYS A 85 32.66 3.65 8.19
CA LYS A 85 33.14 4.33 6.98
C LYS A 85 32.05 5.27 6.48
N ASN A 86 32.44 6.42 5.91
CA ASN A 86 31.48 7.45 5.47
C ASN A 86 30.37 6.87 4.58
N VAL A 87 30.72 6.08 3.55
CA VAL A 87 29.74 5.45 2.64
C VAL A 87 28.65 4.67 3.39
N VAL A 88 29.03 3.91 4.43
CA VAL A 88 28.05 3.14 5.22
C VAL A 88 27.31 4.06 6.18
N ARG A 89 27.96 5.11 6.70
CA ARG A 89 27.30 6.09 7.59
C ARG A 89 26.19 6.84 6.86
N ASP A 90 26.41 7.19 5.60
CA ASP A 90 25.44 7.89 4.76
C ASP A 90 24.16 7.05 4.56
N ASP A 91 24.27 5.72 4.50
CA ASP A 91 23.12 4.80 4.44
C ASP A 91 22.23 4.84 5.70
N PHE A 92 22.73 5.34 6.84
CA PHE A 92 21.98 5.50 8.09
C PHE A 92 21.47 6.93 8.32
N GLU A 93 21.71 7.85 7.39
CA GLU A 93 21.27 9.23 7.54
C GLU A 93 19.74 9.34 7.52
N VAL A 94 19.22 10.22 8.36
CA VAL A 94 17.80 10.60 8.42
C VAL A 94 17.74 12.10 8.18
N SER A 95 17.02 12.52 7.15
CA SER A 95 16.90 13.94 6.84
C SER A 95 16.10 14.70 7.91
N ASP A 96 16.44 15.97 8.13
CA ASP A 96 15.75 16.82 9.11
C ASP A 96 14.25 16.94 8.83
N VAL A 97 13.87 16.92 7.54
CA VAL A 97 12.47 16.97 7.13
C VAL A 97 11.75 15.68 7.54
N LEU A 98 12.31 14.51 7.23
CA LEU A 98 11.73 13.23 7.63
C LEU A 98 11.60 13.15 9.17
N HIS A 99 12.66 13.49 9.88
CA HIS A 99 12.68 13.46 11.34
C HIS A 99 11.59 14.37 11.95
N ARG A 100 11.44 15.59 11.43
CA ARG A 100 10.43 16.55 11.91
C ARG A 100 9.00 16.04 11.63
N GLU A 101 8.68 15.68 10.39
CA GLU A 101 7.32 15.25 10.04
C GLU A 101 6.94 13.93 10.75
N PHE A 102 7.89 13.02 10.93
CA PHE A 102 7.70 11.79 11.72
C PHE A 102 7.37 12.11 13.18
N ASN A 103 8.09 13.04 13.80
CA ASN A 103 7.86 13.41 15.20
C ASN A 103 6.50 14.08 15.39
N ILE A 104 6.08 14.95 14.48
CA ILE A 104 4.73 15.55 14.49
C ILE A 104 3.67 14.44 14.45
N TYR A 105 3.81 13.48 13.52
CA TYR A 105 2.90 12.35 13.42
C TYR A 105 2.83 11.54 14.73
N VAL A 106 3.99 11.21 15.31
CA VAL A 106 4.06 10.41 16.54
C VAL A 106 3.51 11.17 17.76
N GLN A 107 3.72 12.48 17.86
CA GLN A 107 3.16 13.31 18.93
C GLN A 107 1.63 13.27 18.93
N ARG A 108 1.00 13.31 17.74
CA ARG A 108 -0.45 13.15 17.64
C ARG A 108 -0.91 11.76 18.09
N LEU A 109 -0.24 10.72 17.60
CA LEU A 109 -0.55 9.34 17.93
C LEU A 109 -0.50 9.09 19.45
N ARG A 110 0.52 9.66 20.11
CA ARG A 110 0.81 9.55 21.56
C ARG A 110 0.00 10.47 22.46
N ALA A 111 -1.09 11.07 21.98
CA ALA A 111 -2.08 11.64 22.88
C ALA A 111 -2.66 10.51 23.78
N GLY A 112 -2.09 10.34 24.98
CA GLY A 112 -2.42 9.31 25.98
C GLY A 112 -1.34 8.22 26.19
N THR A 113 -1.47 7.44 27.27
CA THR A 113 -0.54 6.37 27.70
C THR A 113 -0.94 4.98 27.18
N GLU A 114 -1.62 4.90 26.04
CA GLU A 114 -2.16 3.64 25.51
C GLU A 114 -1.05 2.75 24.95
N MET A 115 -0.96 1.53 25.46
CA MET A 115 0.09 0.55 25.13
C MET A 115 -0.47 -0.72 24.49
N ASP A 116 -1.80 -0.89 24.46
CA ASP A 116 -2.44 -2.01 23.77
C ASP A 116 -2.22 -1.92 22.26
N PHE A 117 -1.69 -2.99 21.68
CA PHE A 117 -1.35 -3.08 20.26
C PHE A 117 -2.53 -2.71 19.35
N ARG A 118 -3.72 -3.25 19.63
CA ARG A 118 -4.89 -3.05 18.76
C ARG A 118 -5.35 -1.61 18.81
N LYS A 119 -5.39 -1.00 19.99
CA LYS A 119 -5.77 0.41 20.14
C LYS A 119 -4.75 1.34 19.49
N VAL A 120 -3.45 1.08 19.64
CA VAL A 120 -2.40 1.86 18.95
C VAL A 120 -2.53 1.69 17.42
N TYR A 121 -2.71 0.46 16.93
CA TYR A 121 -2.97 0.18 15.51
C TYR A 121 -4.20 0.92 14.98
N CYS A 122 -5.31 0.93 15.73
CA CYS A 122 -6.52 1.67 15.35
C CYS A 122 -6.29 3.19 15.33
N LYS A 123 -5.45 3.74 16.21
CA LYS A 123 -5.06 5.15 16.13
C LYS A 123 -4.30 5.45 14.83
N HIS A 124 -3.34 4.62 14.44
CA HIS A 124 -2.65 4.77 13.16
C HIS A 124 -3.62 4.73 11.96
N MET A 125 -4.49 3.71 11.93
CA MET A 125 -5.47 3.55 10.85
C MET A 125 -6.52 4.66 10.81
N ARG A 126 -6.86 5.25 11.95
CA ARG A 126 -7.74 6.43 12.01
C ARG A 126 -7.11 7.62 11.29
N LEU A 127 -5.84 7.93 11.58
CA LEU A 127 -5.11 9.01 10.90
C LEU A 127 -5.00 8.74 9.39
N TYR A 128 -4.72 7.49 9.02
CA TYR A 128 -4.69 7.05 7.63
C TYR A 128 -6.04 7.28 6.92
N TYR A 129 -7.15 6.81 7.49
CA TYR A 129 -8.48 6.98 6.90
C TYR A 129 -8.96 8.43 6.90
N GLN A 130 -8.62 9.23 7.91
CA GLN A 130 -8.90 10.66 7.92
C GLN A 130 -8.21 11.36 6.74
N ARG A 131 -6.94 11.05 6.49
CA ARG A 131 -6.24 11.55 5.30
C ARG A 131 -6.91 11.07 4.01
N ARG A 132 -7.19 9.77 3.88
CA ARG A 132 -7.82 9.23 2.66
C ARG A 132 -9.18 9.88 2.41
N SER A 133 -9.95 10.12 3.46
CA SER A 133 -11.22 10.87 3.40
C SER A 133 -11.02 12.29 2.89
N ARG A 134 -10.02 13.04 3.38
CA ARG A 134 -9.68 14.37 2.86
C ARG A 134 -9.32 14.34 1.37
N MET A 135 -8.56 13.33 0.94
CA MET A 135 -8.16 13.17 -0.46
C MET A 135 -9.34 12.88 -1.41
N LEU A 136 -10.47 12.36 -0.91
CA LEU A 136 -11.67 12.17 -1.74
C LEU A 136 -12.32 13.48 -2.19
N TYR A 137 -12.13 14.56 -1.42
CA TYR A 137 -12.67 15.89 -1.74
C TYR A 137 -11.61 16.83 -2.33
N ALA A 138 -10.38 16.35 -2.49
CA ALA A 138 -9.32 17.12 -3.10
C ALA A 138 -9.49 17.20 -4.63
N ALA A 139 -8.84 18.18 -5.26
CA ALA A 139 -8.84 18.31 -6.71
C ALA A 139 -8.23 17.06 -7.39
N GLN A 140 -8.68 16.77 -8.61
CA GLN A 140 -8.13 15.68 -9.42
C GLN A 140 -6.59 15.78 -9.49
N GLY A 141 -5.93 14.63 -9.32
CA GLY A 141 -4.46 14.56 -9.30
C GLY A 141 -3.81 14.93 -7.96
N ALA A 142 -4.56 15.31 -6.92
CA ALA A 142 -3.96 15.62 -5.61
C ALA A 142 -3.22 14.42 -4.99
N ILE A 143 -3.75 13.21 -5.12
CA ILE A 143 -3.16 11.98 -4.57
C ILE A 143 -1.83 11.61 -5.25
N SER A 144 -1.71 11.94 -6.54
CA SER A 144 -0.60 11.62 -7.45
C SER A 144 0.28 12.83 -7.77
N ARG A 145 0.08 13.98 -7.10
CA ARG A 145 0.75 15.25 -7.44
C ARG A 145 2.28 15.20 -7.42
N ASN A 146 2.84 14.31 -6.59
CA ASN A 146 4.27 14.13 -6.45
C ASN A 146 4.82 12.96 -7.28
N ALA A 147 3.95 12.20 -7.95
CA ALA A 147 4.36 11.03 -8.73
C ALA A 147 5.37 11.41 -9.80
N THR A 148 6.49 10.69 -9.82
CA THR A 148 7.64 10.96 -10.69
C THR A 148 7.54 10.23 -12.03
N THR A 149 6.80 9.13 -12.08
CA THR A 149 6.53 8.38 -13.30
C THR A 149 5.06 8.45 -13.70
N ALA A 150 4.78 8.26 -14.98
CA ALA A 150 3.40 8.16 -15.47
C ALA A 150 2.68 6.93 -14.90
N GLN A 151 3.42 5.83 -14.66
CA GLN A 151 2.90 4.60 -14.07
C GLN A 151 2.48 4.84 -12.62
N ASP A 152 3.34 5.43 -11.79
CA ASP A 152 2.99 5.79 -10.40
C ASP A 152 1.74 6.68 -10.32
N ARG A 153 1.64 7.65 -11.23
CA ARG A 153 0.46 8.54 -11.30
C ARG A 153 -0.80 7.74 -11.58
N GLN A 154 -0.76 6.88 -12.60
CA GLN A 154 -1.88 6.01 -12.96
C GLN A 154 -2.28 5.11 -11.81
N ASP A 155 -1.30 4.46 -11.17
CA ASP A 155 -1.55 3.49 -10.12
C ASP A 155 -2.15 4.13 -8.86
N LEU A 156 -1.66 5.31 -8.46
CA LEU A 156 -2.22 6.06 -7.33
C LEU A 156 -3.64 6.55 -7.61
N GLU A 157 -3.92 6.98 -8.84
CA GLU A 157 -5.25 7.45 -9.24
C GLU A 157 -6.27 6.31 -9.32
N GLU A 158 -5.91 5.18 -9.93
CA GLU A 158 -6.76 3.99 -9.99
C GLU A 158 -7.03 3.40 -8.60
N ALA A 159 -6.01 3.33 -7.74
CA ALA A 159 -6.20 2.84 -6.38
C ALA A 159 -7.08 3.81 -5.55
N SER A 160 -6.97 5.12 -5.79
CA SER A 160 -7.89 6.10 -5.20
C SER A 160 -9.32 5.96 -5.71
N ALA A 161 -9.51 5.68 -7.01
CA ALA A 161 -10.83 5.42 -7.60
C ALA A 161 -11.44 4.12 -7.03
N ASN A 162 -10.64 3.07 -6.86
CA ASN A 162 -11.09 1.81 -6.25
C ASN A 162 -11.58 2.02 -4.81
N LEU A 163 -10.87 2.81 -4.00
CA LEU A 163 -11.33 3.18 -2.65
C LEU A 163 -12.68 3.92 -2.68
N GLN A 164 -12.92 4.78 -3.67
CA GLN A 164 -14.21 5.47 -3.82
C GLN A 164 -15.34 4.49 -4.15
N TRP A 165 -15.07 3.50 -5.01
CA TRP A 165 -16.05 2.46 -5.33
C TRP A 165 -16.32 1.54 -4.16
N ASP A 166 -15.29 1.13 -3.42
CA ASP A 166 -15.46 0.37 -2.18
C ASP A 166 -16.37 1.11 -1.19
N LEU A 167 -16.15 2.43 -1.02
CA LEU A 167 -16.98 3.25 -0.14
C LEU A 167 -18.44 3.29 -0.58
N ARG A 168 -18.71 3.42 -1.89
CA ARG A 168 -20.08 3.37 -2.45
C ARG A 168 -20.74 2.01 -2.20
N VAL A 169 -20.04 0.91 -2.44
CA VAL A 169 -20.56 -0.43 -2.19
C VAL A 169 -20.85 -0.63 -0.69
N MET A 170 -19.97 -0.15 0.19
CA MET A 170 -20.21 -0.19 1.64
C MET A 170 -21.44 0.64 2.06
N GLN A 171 -21.65 1.82 1.46
CA GLN A 171 -22.84 2.64 1.71
C GLN A 171 -24.12 1.93 1.26
N SER A 172 -24.09 1.27 0.10
CA SER A 172 -25.21 0.45 -0.38
C SER A 172 -25.46 -0.73 0.56
N ARG A 173 -24.41 -1.42 1.04
CA ARG A 173 -24.52 -2.50 2.05
C ARG A 173 -25.02 -2.02 3.42
N ALA A 174 -24.81 -0.75 3.76
CA ALA A 174 -25.31 -0.15 5.00
C ALA A 174 -26.77 0.33 4.90
N ASN A 175 -27.29 0.54 3.69
CA ASN A 175 -28.62 1.10 3.47
C ASN A 175 -29.70 0.00 3.54
N PRO A 176 -30.64 0.06 4.49
CA PRO A 176 -31.70 -0.94 4.62
C PRO A 176 -32.63 -1.03 3.41
N ASN A 177 -32.69 0.03 2.59
CA ASN A 177 -33.53 0.10 1.40
C ASN A 177 -32.82 -0.35 0.10
N ALA A 178 -31.54 -0.69 0.16
CA ALA A 178 -30.76 -1.09 -1.02
C ALA A 178 -30.78 -2.61 -1.29
N PHE A 179 -31.49 -3.39 -0.47
CA PHE A 179 -31.50 -4.84 -0.52
C PHE A 179 -32.58 -5.40 -1.44
N ILE A 180 -32.26 -6.45 -2.19
CA ILE A 180 -33.24 -7.21 -2.99
C ILE A 180 -33.79 -8.39 -2.19
N TYR A 181 -32.92 -9.18 -1.56
CA TYR A 181 -33.27 -10.33 -0.71
C TYR A 181 -32.09 -10.66 0.22
N ASP A 182 -32.34 -10.99 1.48
CA ASP A 182 -31.34 -11.49 2.44
C ASP A 182 -30.05 -10.64 2.46
N HIS A 183 -30.23 -9.31 2.58
CA HIS A 183 -29.16 -8.29 2.59
C HIS A 183 -28.30 -8.19 1.32
N LYS A 184 -28.67 -8.85 0.22
CA LYS A 184 -27.95 -8.74 -1.06
C LYS A 184 -28.24 -7.41 -1.75
N VAL A 185 -27.19 -6.78 -2.26
CA VAL A 185 -27.26 -5.49 -2.96
C VAL A 185 -27.09 -5.72 -4.47
N ALA A 186 -28.00 -5.17 -5.30
CA ALA A 186 -27.76 -5.12 -6.74
C ALA A 186 -26.73 -4.05 -7.08
N LEU A 187 -25.52 -4.48 -7.40
CA LEU A 187 -24.47 -3.61 -7.91
C LEU A 187 -24.64 -3.36 -9.41
N SER A 188 -24.53 -2.09 -9.80
CA SER A 188 -24.42 -1.66 -11.20
C SER A 188 -23.15 -2.22 -11.86
N PRO A 189 -23.08 -2.26 -13.20
CA PRO A 189 -21.86 -2.65 -13.91
C PRO A 189 -20.63 -1.83 -13.50
N GLN A 190 -20.81 -0.53 -13.23
CA GLN A 190 -19.75 0.38 -12.81
C GLN A 190 -19.24 0.07 -11.40
N GLU A 191 -20.15 -0.20 -10.45
CA GLU A 191 -19.76 -0.60 -9.08
C GLU A 191 -19.00 -1.93 -9.10
N ARG A 192 -19.46 -2.91 -9.88
CA ARG A 192 -18.77 -4.21 -10.02
C ARG A 192 -17.39 -4.08 -10.64
N ALA A 193 -17.23 -3.20 -11.64
CA ALA A 193 -15.96 -2.98 -12.31
C ALA A 193 -14.99 -2.18 -11.44
N GLY A 194 -15.50 -1.22 -10.67
CA GLY A 194 -14.68 -0.27 -9.93
C GLY A 194 -14.31 -0.69 -8.51
N ALA A 195 -15.17 -1.44 -7.82
CA ALA A 195 -14.93 -1.87 -6.44
C ALA A 195 -13.96 -3.05 -6.37
N SER A 196 -13.36 -3.24 -5.20
CA SER A 196 -12.54 -4.41 -4.91
C SER A 196 -13.37 -5.70 -4.97
N GLN A 197 -12.72 -6.79 -5.37
CA GLN A 197 -13.38 -8.10 -5.49
C GLN A 197 -14.07 -8.52 -4.19
N MET A 198 -13.46 -8.25 -3.03
CA MET A 198 -14.06 -8.54 -1.72
C MET A 198 -15.35 -7.76 -1.48
N GLN A 199 -15.41 -6.46 -1.81
CA GLN A 199 -16.64 -5.67 -1.64
C GLN A 199 -17.77 -6.18 -2.55
N VAL A 200 -17.44 -6.57 -3.79
CA VAL A 200 -18.40 -7.18 -4.71
C VAL A 200 -18.94 -8.50 -4.15
N VAL A 201 -18.05 -9.39 -3.69
CA VAL A 201 -18.44 -10.68 -3.10
C VAL A 201 -19.29 -10.49 -1.85
N TYR A 202 -18.96 -9.52 -1.00
CA TYR A 202 -19.74 -9.22 0.20
C TYR A 202 -21.14 -8.70 -0.13
N ALA A 203 -21.27 -7.83 -1.12
CA ALA A 203 -22.56 -7.34 -1.60
C ALA A 203 -23.43 -8.46 -2.21
N ASP A 204 -22.84 -9.32 -3.04
CA ASP A 204 -23.55 -10.42 -3.71
C ASP A 204 -24.00 -11.52 -2.75
N SER A 205 -23.24 -11.73 -1.68
CA SER A 205 -23.52 -12.75 -0.67
C SER A 205 -24.35 -12.24 0.51
N GLY A 206 -24.69 -10.94 0.54
CA GLY A 206 -25.46 -10.35 1.64
C GLY A 206 -24.69 -10.23 2.95
N TYR A 207 -23.34 -10.17 2.91
CA TYR A 207 -22.54 -10.00 4.11
C TYR A 207 -22.75 -8.59 4.69
N PRO A 208 -23.20 -8.46 5.96
CA PRO A 208 -23.32 -7.16 6.60
C PRO A 208 -21.95 -6.51 6.74
N LEU A 209 -21.91 -5.20 6.96
CA LEU A 209 -20.64 -4.53 7.26
C LEU A 209 -19.97 -5.20 8.47
N THR A 210 -18.67 -5.45 8.37
CA THR A 210 -17.86 -5.83 9.54
C THR A 210 -17.79 -4.64 10.50
N PRO A 211 -17.44 -4.85 11.79
CA PRO A 211 -17.30 -3.72 12.68
C PRO A 211 -16.10 -2.81 12.33
N TRP A 212 -15.06 -3.34 11.64
CA TRP A 212 -13.99 -2.51 11.04
C TRP A 212 -14.52 -1.63 9.90
N GLU A 213 -15.30 -2.20 8.98
CA GLU A 213 -15.95 -1.46 7.89
C GLU A 213 -16.87 -0.37 8.44
N ARG A 214 -17.69 -0.66 9.45
CA ARG A 214 -18.55 0.34 10.11
C ARG A 214 -17.74 1.47 10.74
N TRP A 215 -16.66 1.14 11.45
CA TRP A 215 -15.78 2.13 12.07
C TRP A 215 -15.11 3.03 11.02
N ALA A 216 -14.59 2.43 9.95
CA ALA A 216 -14.00 3.17 8.85
C ALA A 216 -15.03 4.04 8.13
N LEU A 217 -16.21 3.50 7.80
CA LEU A 217 -17.31 4.24 7.17
C LEU A 217 -17.67 5.51 7.97
N GLY A 218 -17.79 5.38 9.29
CA GLY A 218 -18.04 6.53 10.17
C GLY A 218 -16.98 7.63 10.12
N ILE A 219 -15.71 7.30 9.83
CA ILE A 219 -14.64 8.29 9.61
C ILE A 219 -14.85 9.01 8.27
N PHE A 220 -15.23 8.30 7.22
CA PHE A 220 -15.48 8.88 5.89
C PHE A 220 -16.77 9.71 5.84
N GLU A 221 -17.77 9.39 6.65
CA GLU A 221 -19.07 10.09 6.70
C GLU A 221 -19.09 11.29 7.68
N ALA A 222 -18.13 11.40 8.59
CA ALA A 222 -18.07 12.49 9.57
C ALA A 222 -18.16 13.88 8.90
N PRO A 223 -18.90 14.88 9.42
CA PRO A 223 -19.09 16.18 8.74
C PRO A 223 -17.79 16.89 8.32
N PHE A 224 -17.77 17.52 7.14
CA PHE A 224 -16.60 18.21 6.56
C PHE A 224 -16.01 19.32 7.44
N GLU A 225 -16.85 20.01 8.22
CA GLU A 225 -16.41 21.04 9.17
C GLU A 225 -15.53 20.48 10.30
N LYS A 226 -15.77 19.22 10.72
CA LYS A 226 -14.91 18.52 11.68
C LYS A 226 -13.59 18.03 11.05
N ARG A 227 -13.40 18.23 9.73
CA ARG A 227 -12.23 17.75 8.97
C ARG A 227 -11.19 18.84 8.68
N ARG A 228 -11.46 20.12 8.98
CA ARG A 228 -10.68 21.28 8.49
C ARG A 228 -9.62 21.85 9.44
N ASP A 229 -9.68 21.61 10.75
CA ASP A 229 -8.96 22.48 11.70
C ASP A 229 -7.58 22.01 12.23
N THR A 230 -7.09 20.77 11.98
CA THR A 230 -5.86 20.32 12.69
C THR A 230 -4.69 19.69 11.92
N ASP A 231 -4.75 19.29 10.63
CA ASP A 231 -3.83 18.22 10.16
C ASP A 231 -2.99 18.49 8.89
N ALA A 232 -2.66 19.73 8.53
CA ALA A 232 -1.79 19.98 7.36
C ALA A 232 -0.42 19.27 7.45
N ASN A 233 0.11 19.13 8.66
CA ASN A 233 1.41 18.50 8.90
C ASN A 233 1.35 16.95 8.90
N GLU A 234 0.21 16.35 9.28
CA GLU A 234 0.05 14.88 9.18
C GLU A 234 -0.11 14.44 7.74
N ASP A 235 -0.87 15.23 6.98
CA ASP A 235 -0.98 15.04 5.54
C ASP A 235 0.40 15.16 4.88
N ALA A 236 1.27 16.05 5.38
CA ALA A 236 2.64 16.15 4.90
C ALA A 236 3.45 14.87 5.15
N PHE A 237 3.36 14.24 6.33
CA PHE A 237 4.07 12.97 6.56
C PHE A 237 3.61 11.89 5.56
N PHE A 238 2.31 11.66 5.43
CA PHE A 238 1.79 10.68 4.49
C PHE A 238 2.04 11.04 3.02
N GLN A 239 1.89 12.32 2.65
CA GLN A 239 2.09 12.79 1.28
C GLN A 239 3.55 12.72 0.86
N ASN A 240 4.48 12.93 1.79
CA ASN A 240 5.89 12.99 1.46
C ASN A 240 6.61 11.67 1.70
N PHE A 241 6.15 10.79 2.61
CA PHE A 241 6.97 9.66 3.06
C PHE A 241 6.29 8.29 3.02
N VAL A 242 4.96 8.22 3.13
CA VAL A 242 4.26 6.93 3.24
C VAL A 242 3.75 6.46 1.88
N HIS A 243 4.18 5.27 1.45
CA HIS A 243 3.70 4.67 0.22
C HIS A 243 2.27 4.13 0.36
N ASP A 244 1.58 3.97 -0.76
CA ASP A 244 0.27 3.32 -0.84
C ASP A 244 0.47 1.83 -1.14
N SER A 245 0.08 0.97 -0.17
CA SER A 245 0.31 -0.48 -0.20
C SER A 245 -0.41 -1.16 -1.35
N LEU A 246 -1.55 -0.65 -1.80
CA LEU A 246 -2.33 -1.23 -2.88
C LEU A 246 -1.91 -0.68 -4.25
N ALA A 247 -1.60 0.62 -4.33
CA ALA A 247 -1.17 1.21 -5.61
C ALA A 247 0.14 0.59 -6.14
N GLY A 248 1.08 0.25 -5.25
CA GLY A 248 2.41 -0.23 -5.64
C GLY A 248 2.58 -1.75 -5.71
N PHE A 249 1.49 -2.51 -5.56
CA PHE A 249 1.57 -3.97 -5.52
C PHE A 249 0.74 -4.60 -6.63
N TYR A 250 1.43 -5.32 -7.51
CA TYR A 250 0.86 -5.87 -8.73
C TYR A 250 0.78 -7.38 -8.64
N LEU A 251 -0.40 -7.93 -8.93
CA LEU A 251 -0.59 -9.34 -9.23
C LEU A 251 -0.50 -9.60 -10.74
N ALA A 252 -0.58 -8.58 -11.59
CA ALA A 252 -0.58 -8.76 -13.04
C ALA A 252 0.19 -7.67 -13.79
N GLY A 253 0.86 -8.11 -14.86
CA GLY A 253 1.70 -7.29 -15.73
C GLY A 253 3.17 -7.27 -15.29
N ALA A 254 4.06 -6.98 -16.23
CA ALA A 254 5.49 -6.89 -15.98
C ALA A 254 5.87 -5.70 -15.08
N VAL A 255 6.61 -5.94 -14.00
CA VAL A 255 6.99 -4.91 -13.03
C VAL A 255 8.43 -4.47 -13.24
N THR A 256 9.35 -5.44 -13.24
CA THR A 256 10.77 -5.19 -13.37
C THR A 256 11.20 -4.99 -14.83
N GLN A 257 12.39 -4.45 -15.05
CA GLN A 257 12.97 -4.40 -16.40
C GLN A 257 13.10 -5.80 -17.00
N PHE A 258 13.46 -6.79 -16.17
CA PHE A 258 13.57 -8.18 -16.59
C PHE A 258 12.21 -8.72 -17.06
N ASP A 259 11.14 -8.52 -16.27
CA ASP A 259 9.80 -8.99 -16.64
C ASP A 259 9.35 -8.38 -17.98
N LYS A 260 9.62 -7.10 -18.20
CA LYS A 260 9.26 -6.39 -19.43
C LYS A 260 10.01 -6.94 -20.64
N GLN A 261 11.28 -7.30 -20.45
CA GLN A 261 12.09 -7.94 -21.48
C GLN A 261 11.57 -9.35 -21.80
N GLU A 262 11.25 -10.16 -20.78
CA GLU A 262 10.70 -11.50 -20.99
C GLU A 262 9.33 -11.45 -21.69
N GLU A 263 8.45 -10.52 -21.30
CA GLU A 263 7.15 -10.33 -21.96
C GLU A 263 7.32 -9.89 -23.43
N PHE A 264 8.27 -8.99 -23.70
CA PHE A 264 8.61 -8.58 -25.06
C PHE A 264 9.15 -9.74 -25.91
N LYS A 265 10.01 -10.58 -25.35
CA LYS A 265 10.54 -11.77 -26.03
C LYS A 265 9.42 -12.77 -26.35
N ALA A 266 8.55 -13.05 -25.38
CA ALA A 266 7.41 -13.94 -25.56
C ALA A 266 6.45 -13.41 -26.64
N MET A 267 6.16 -12.11 -26.63
CA MET A 267 5.36 -11.45 -27.67
C MET A 267 5.99 -11.59 -29.07
N CYS A 268 7.29 -11.34 -29.21
CA CYS A 268 7.97 -11.47 -30.50
C CYS A 268 7.94 -12.91 -31.02
N LYS A 269 8.13 -13.89 -30.13
CA LYS A 269 8.03 -15.31 -30.47
C LYS A 269 6.62 -15.68 -30.95
N ALA A 270 5.59 -15.34 -30.18
CA ALA A 270 4.21 -15.61 -30.54
C ALA A 270 3.86 -15.04 -31.93
N LYS A 271 4.27 -13.79 -32.21
CA LYS A 271 4.06 -13.16 -33.52
C LYS A 271 4.85 -13.83 -34.65
N ALA A 272 6.07 -14.30 -34.38
CA ALA A 272 6.88 -15.05 -35.35
C ALA A 272 6.23 -16.40 -35.71
N ASP A 273 5.63 -17.05 -34.72
CA ASP A 273 4.91 -18.33 -34.84
C ASP A 273 3.50 -18.16 -35.46
N GLY A 274 3.11 -16.93 -35.85
CA GLY A 274 1.85 -16.63 -36.53
C GLY A 274 0.67 -16.34 -35.61
N GLU A 275 0.90 -16.22 -34.30
CA GLU A 275 -0.15 -15.92 -33.33
C GLU A 275 -0.61 -14.47 -33.41
N ARG A 276 -1.89 -14.25 -33.10
CA ARG A 276 -2.48 -12.91 -33.01
C ARG A 276 -2.16 -12.30 -31.64
N LEU A 277 -1.47 -11.16 -31.65
CA LEU A 277 -1.23 -10.37 -30.44
C LEU A 277 -2.54 -9.84 -29.85
N ASN A 278 -2.63 -9.85 -28.52
CA ASN A 278 -3.69 -9.14 -27.81
C ASN A 278 -3.47 -7.61 -27.88
N GLU A 279 -4.47 -6.82 -27.48
CA GLU A 279 -4.41 -5.36 -27.56
C GLU A 279 -3.22 -4.75 -26.81
N PHE A 280 -2.90 -5.27 -25.61
CA PHE A 280 -1.77 -4.80 -24.83
C PHE A 280 -0.43 -5.08 -25.52
N GLN A 281 -0.25 -6.33 -25.96
CA GLN A 281 0.91 -6.76 -26.75
C GLN A 281 1.04 -5.96 -28.04
N GLN A 282 -0.07 -5.61 -28.69
CA GLN A 282 -0.05 -4.77 -29.88
C GLN A 282 0.49 -3.36 -29.56
N ARG A 283 0.18 -2.80 -28.38
CA ARG A 283 0.78 -1.51 -27.93
C ARG A 283 2.28 -1.65 -27.69
N ILE A 284 2.74 -2.72 -27.04
CA ILE A 284 4.18 -3.00 -26.86
C ILE A 284 4.87 -3.08 -28.22
N TYR A 285 4.33 -3.88 -29.15
CA TYR A 285 4.86 -4.04 -30.49
C TYR A 285 4.94 -2.70 -31.23
N ASN A 286 3.87 -1.89 -31.19
CA ASN A 286 3.84 -0.61 -31.89
C ASN A 286 4.88 0.38 -31.35
N GLN A 287 5.08 0.43 -30.03
CA GLN A 287 6.07 1.31 -29.40
C GLN A 287 7.51 0.86 -29.67
N ASN A 288 7.73 -0.44 -29.88
CA ASN A 288 9.07 -1.02 -30.07
C ASN A 288 9.23 -1.65 -31.46
N LYS A 289 8.55 -1.11 -32.47
CA LYS A 289 8.36 -1.78 -33.78
C LYS A 289 9.67 -2.21 -34.43
N ALA A 290 10.67 -1.33 -34.48
CA ALA A 290 11.95 -1.64 -35.12
C ALA A 290 12.69 -2.79 -34.42
N ALA A 291 12.72 -2.80 -33.09
CA ALA A 291 13.32 -3.87 -32.29
C ALA A 291 12.54 -5.18 -32.45
N ALA A 292 11.19 -5.09 -32.41
CA ALA A 292 10.32 -6.24 -32.56
C ALA A 292 10.45 -6.88 -33.96
N ASP A 293 10.39 -6.10 -35.03
CA ASP A 293 10.51 -6.57 -36.41
C ASP A 293 11.88 -7.17 -36.70
N THR A 294 12.94 -6.67 -36.06
CA THR A 294 14.29 -7.26 -36.15
C THR A 294 14.33 -8.62 -35.46
N ARG A 295 13.80 -8.71 -34.24
CA ARG A 295 13.75 -9.95 -33.46
C ARG A 295 12.89 -11.02 -34.13
N ILE A 296 11.71 -10.65 -34.62
CA ILE A 296 10.78 -11.56 -35.32
C ILE A 296 11.45 -12.14 -36.57
N ARG A 297 12.11 -11.30 -37.39
CA ARG A 297 12.84 -11.77 -38.58
C ARG A 297 13.98 -12.72 -38.22
N ALA A 298 14.74 -12.44 -37.15
CA ALA A 298 15.79 -13.34 -36.69
C ALA A 298 15.23 -14.73 -36.31
N ILE A 299 14.14 -14.75 -35.52
CA ILE A 299 13.43 -15.99 -35.14
C ILE A 299 12.96 -16.77 -36.37
N GLN A 300 12.29 -16.10 -37.31
CA GLN A 300 11.78 -16.72 -38.54
C GLN A 300 12.90 -17.25 -39.46
N SER A 301 14.09 -16.64 -39.39
CA SER A 301 15.27 -17.06 -40.18
C SER A 301 16.12 -18.12 -39.47
N GLY A 302 15.76 -18.55 -38.26
CA GLY A 302 16.58 -19.46 -37.45
C GLY A 302 17.89 -18.86 -36.95
N ILE A 303 18.02 -17.54 -36.93
CA ILE A 303 19.19 -16.81 -36.46
C ILE A 303 19.01 -16.45 -34.98
N GLU A 304 20.08 -16.47 -34.21
CA GLU A 304 20.07 -16.02 -32.82
C GLU A 304 19.57 -14.56 -32.72
N PRO A 305 18.51 -14.29 -31.94
CA PRO A 305 18.03 -12.94 -31.74
C PRO A 305 19.06 -12.01 -31.09
N PRO A 306 18.97 -10.67 -31.30
CA PRO A 306 19.86 -9.71 -30.64
C PRO A 306 19.85 -9.82 -29.11
N ASP A 307 20.99 -9.50 -28.48
CA ASP A 307 21.09 -9.36 -27.02
C ASP A 307 20.33 -8.10 -26.55
N ASP A 308 19.34 -8.32 -25.70
CA ASP A 308 18.44 -7.28 -25.20
C ASP A 308 18.97 -6.58 -23.93
N LYS A 309 20.15 -6.94 -23.41
CA LYS A 309 20.70 -6.35 -22.16
C LYS A 309 20.77 -4.82 -22.19
N ALA A 310 21.03 -4.23 -23.36
CA ALA A 310 21.06 -2.77 -23.54
C ALA A 310 19.74 -2.17 -24.06
N LEU A 311 18.74 -3.01 -24.38
CA LEU A 311 17.49 -2.57 -24.96
C LEU A 311 16.61 -1.91 -23.89
N LYS A 312 16.44 -0.59 -24.01
CA LYS A 312 15.47 0.17 -23.24
C LYS A 312 14.14 0.12 -23.97
N LEU A 313 13.29 -0.81 -23.55
CA LEU A 313 11.93 -0.94 -24.09
C LEU A 313 11.07 0.25 -23.65
N GLU A 314 10.38 0.86 -24.60
CA GLU A 314 9.26 1.75 -24.30
C GLU A 314 8.07 0.88 -23.91
N TYR A 315 7.73 0.87 -22.62
CA TYR A 315 6.63 0.05 -22.11
C TYR A 315 5.35 0.87 -22.03
N PRO A 316 4.21 0.37 -22.56
CA PRO A 316 2.95 1.08 -22.45
C PRO A 316 2.56 1.29 -20.99
N LEU A 317 1.84 2.39 -20.73
CA LEU A 317 1.20 2.60 -19.44
C LEU A 317 0.23 1.44 -19.18
N MET A 318 0.45 0.73 -18.08
CA MET A 318 -0.39 -0.38 -17.67
C MET A 318 -1.51 0.16 -16.79
N ARG A 319 -2.74 -0.18 -17.14
CA ARG A 319 -3.97 0.26 -16.47
C ARG A 319 -4.72 -0.93 -15.91
N ASP A 320 -5.63 -0.71 -14.99
CA ASP A 320 -6.44 -1.78 -14.41
C ASP A 320 -7.38 -2.43 -15.45
N ASP A 321 -7.77 -1.72 -16.51
CA ASP A 321 -8.53 -2.27 -17.64
C ASP A 321 -7.71 -3.24 -18.53
N ASP A 322 -6.38 -3.20 -18.46
CA ASP A 322 -5.48 -4.16 -19.11
C ASP A 322 -5.40 -5.49 -18.35
N ALA A 323 -5.85 -5.54 -17.09
CA ALA A 323 -5.73 -6.70 -16.22
C ALA A 323 -6.25 -8.02 -16.82
N PRO A 324 -7.39 -8.09 -17.54
CA PRO A 324 -7.87 -9.35 -18.14
C PRO A 324 -6.86 -10.00 -19.10
N ARG A 325 -5.98 -9.18 -19.72
CA ARG A 325 -4.94 -9.62 -20.67
C ARG A 325 -3.61 -9.98 -19.98
N MET A 326 -3.41 -9.49 -18.75
CA MET A 326 -2.19 -9.70 -17.97
C MET A 326 -2.33 -10.77 -16.87
N ARG A 327 -3.57 -11.10 -16.47
CA ARG A 327 -3.85 -12.06 -15.39
C ARG A 327 -3.85 -13.50 -15.89
N VAL A 328 -3.09 -14.37 -15.22
CA VAL A 328 -3.23 -15.83 -15.31
C VAL A 328 -4.48 -16.31 -14.57
N ALA A 329 -4.94 -17.53 -14.86
CA ALA A 329 -6.22 -18.06 -14.38
C ALA A 329 -6.44 -17.93 -12.86
N VAL A 330 -5.41 -18.19 -12.05
CA VAL A 330 -5.50 -18.10 -10.58
C VAL A 330 -5.76 -16.66 -10.10
N ILE A 331 -5.25 -15.67 -10.83
CA ILE A 331 -5.37 -14.24 -10.47
C ILE A 331 -6.74 -13.69 -10.87
N ARG A 332 -7.36 -14.29 -11.89
CA ARG A 332 -8.72 -13.93 -12.32
C ARG A 332 -9.76 -14.18 -11.23
N LEU A 333 -9.52 -15.14 -10.35
CA LEU A 333 -10.38 -15.44 -9.20
C LEU A 333 -10.14 -14.50 -8.01
N ALA A 334 -8.96 -13.89 -7.91
CA ALA A 334 -8.55 -13.11 -6.75
C ALA A 334 -8.88 -11.61 -6.88
N THR A 335 -8.94 -11.08 -8.10
CA THR A 335 -9.12 -9.65 -8.36
C THR A 335 -9.62 -9.41 -9.78
N SER A 336 -10.34 -8.32 -10.03
CA SER A 336 -10.69 -7.83 -11.37
C SER A 336 -9.62 -6.90 -11.96
N SER A 337 -8.74 -6.33 -11.13
CA SER A 337 -7.74 -5.31 -11.47
C SER A 337 -6.32 -5.91 -11.56
N ARG A 338 -5.29 -5.07 -11.71
CA ARG A 338 -3.88 -5.50 -11.59
C ARG A 338 -3.44 -5.69 -10.14
N ARG A 339 -4.26 -5.31 -9.16
CA ARG A 339 -3.94 -5.22 -7.73
C ARG A 339 -4.66 -6.30 -6.95
N GLU A 340 -4.30 -6.51 -5.69
CA GLU A 340 -5.06 -7.42 -4.82
C GLU A 340 -6.52 -7.00 -4.65
N GLY A 341 -7.43 -7.99 -4.66
CA GLY A 341 -8.88 -7.75 -4.57
C GLY A 341 -9.42 -7.44 -3.17
N GLY A 342 -8.55 -7.15 -2.20
CA GLY A 342 -8.91 -6.95 -0.79
C GLY A 342 -9.52 -5.59 -0.46
N GLY A 343 -9.18 -4.57 -1.26
CA GLY A 343 -9.62 -3.20 -1.03
C GLY A 343 -9.02 -2.55 0.23
N TYR A 344 -9.45 -1.31 0.49
CA TYR A 344 -8.87 -0.48 1.56
C TYR A 344 -9.56 -0.64 2.92
N PHE A 345 -10.71 -1.30 2.97
CA PHE A 345 -11.54 -1.43 4.17
C PHE A 345 -11.43 -2.80 4.85
N ARG A 346 -10.45 -3.59 4.44
CA ARG A 346 -10.10 -4.84 5.11
C ARG A 346 -9.24 -4.55 6.33
N GLN A 347 -9.61 -5.13 7.47
CA GLN A 347 -8.73 -5.20 8.62
C GLN A 347 -7.55 -6.12 8.31
N ARG A 348 -6.31 -5.65 8.56
CA ARG A 348 -5.13 -6.49 8.40
C ARG A 348 -5.26 -7.74 9.28
N TRP A 349 -5.08 -8.90 8.66
CA TRP A 349 -5.06 -10.15 9.40
C TRP A 349 -3.84 -10.21 10.31
N VAL A 350 -4.05 -10.50 11.60
CA VAL A 350 -2.98 -10.58 12.60
C VAL A 350 -3.04 -11.97 13.24
N TYR A 351 -2.02 -12.80 13.00
CA TYR A 351 -1.84 -14.05 13.72
C TYR A 351 -1.39 -13.73 15.14
N MET A 352 -2.30 -14.00 16.07
CA MET A 352 -2.05 -13.87 17.49
C MET A 352 -1.41 -15.16 18.02
N PRO A 353 -0.46 -15.06 18.96
CA PRO A 353 0.26 -16.22 19.47
C PRO A 353 -0.54 -17.08 20.46
N GLU A 354 -1.75 -16.67 20.89
CA GLU A 354 -2.60 -17.44 21.81
C GLU A 354 -4.02 -17.65 21.26
N ALA A 355 -4.56 -18.86 21.47
CA ALA A 355 -5.91 -19.25 21.06
C ALA A 355 -6.96 -18.61 22.01
N GLY A 356 -7.46 -17.44 21.63
CA GLY A 356 -8.44 -16.67 22.41
C GLY A 356 -8.48 -15.17 22.05
N ASP A 357 -7.39 -14.66 21.46
CA ASP A 357 -7.28 -13.27 21.00
C ASP A 357 -8.11 -12.96 19.72
N ALA A 358 -8.83 -13.96 19.17
CA ALA A 358 -9.64 -13.84 17.96
C ALA A 358 -11.03 -13.22 18.19
N GLU A 359 -11.51 -13.13 19.44
CA GLU A 359 -12.90 -12.70 19.74
C GLU A 359 -13.03 -11.21 20.15
N ASN A 360 -11.92 -10.50 20.41
CA ASN A 360 -11.92 -9.12 20.90
C ASN A 360 -11.75 -8.04 19.80
N GLU A 361 -11.93 -8.39 18.52
CA GLU A 361 -11.32 -7.62 17.41
C GLU A 361 -11.88 -6.20 17.19
N THR A 362 -13.03 -5.87 17.80
CA THR A 362 -13.68 -4.56 17.66
C THR A 362 -14.38 -4.05 18.93
N GLU A 363 -14.23 -4.75 20.05
CA GLU A 363 -14.78 -4.33 21.34
C GLU A 363 -14.05 -3.06 21.81
N GLY A 364 -14.72 -1.91 21.73
CA GLY A 364 -14.14 -0.59 22.06
C GLY A 364 -14.04 0.39 20.89
N LEU A 365 -14.33 -0.03 19.65
CA LEU A 365 -14.36 0.87 18.48
C LEU A 365 -15.69 1.63 18.31
N ARG A 366 -16.56 1.63 19.33
CA ARG A 366 -17.82 2.38 19.30
C ARG A 366 -17.53 3.89 19.20
N PRO A 367 -18.17 4.62 18.27
CA PRO A 367 -18.01 6.07 18.13
C PRO A 367 -18.65 6.77 19.34
N GLY A 368 -17.87 6.95 20.41
CA GLY A 368 -18.34 7.62 21.63
C GLY A 368 -17.33 7.73 22.76
N ASN A 369 -16.24 6.95 22.77
CA ASN A 369 -15.40 6.81 23.97
C ASN A 369 -14.02 7.47 23.95
N THR A 370 -13.72 8.37 23.00
CA THR A 370 -12.38 9.02 22.92
C THR A 370 -12.37 10.52 23.14
N ASP A 371 -13.42 11.08 23.74
CA ASP A 371 -13.42 12.48 24.17
C ASP A 371 -13.02 12.55 25.65
N GLN A 372 -11.72 12.47 25.92
CA GLN A 372 -11.15 13.01 27.16
C GLN A 372 -9.93 13.84 26.81
N ARG A 373 -10.17 15.15 26.68
CA ARG A 373 -9.17 16.19 26.92
C ARG A 373 -8.65 16.03 28.34
N ALA A 374 -7.56 15.29 28.52
CA ALA A 374 -6.79 15.34 29.76
C ALA A 374 -5.68 16.38 29.59
N GLY A 375 -5.81 17.48 30.34
CA GLY A 375 -4.87 18.59 30.35
C GLY A 375 -3.45 18.13 30.65
N TRP A 376 -2.52 18.59 29.81
CA TRP A 376 -1.10 18.33 29.95
C TRP A 376 -0.52 19.27 31.01
N THR A 377 0.04 18.70 32.08
CA THR A 377 1.05 19.35 32.93
C THR A 377 2.39 18.66 32.66
N GLY A 378 3.43 19.46 32.39
CA GLY A 378 4.75 19.06 31.87
C GLY A 378 5.52 18.07 32.75
N ARG A 379 6.71 17.56 32.43
CA ARG A 379 7.91 18.00 31.65
C ARG A 379 8.82 16.73 31.55
N PRO A 380 10.06 16.86 31.04
CA PRO A 380 10.51 16.94 29.65
C PRO A 380 10.80 15.56 29.02
#